data_AF-A0A1X2GCA9-F1
#
_entry.id   AF-A0A1X2GCA9-F1
#
_cell.length_a   1.000
_cell.length_b   1.000
_cell.length_c   1.000
_cell.angle_alpha   90.00
_cell.angle_beta   90.00
_cell.angle_gamma   90.00
#
_symmetry.space_group_name_H-M   'P 1'
#
loop_
_entity.id
_entity.type
_entity.pdbx_description
1 polymer ?
#
loop_
_entity_poly.entity_id
_entity_poly.type
_entity_poly.pdbx_seq_one_letter_code
_entity_poly.pdbx_strand_id
1 'polypeptide(L)' 'MTDSTDDEKDPYDLRIEKTGCAKENEALLLCYYDKHDWRLCQEEMKRFRACYTANVHNAGSHELKQSEQLDK' A
#
# COMPACT_ATOMS: atom_id res chain seq x y z
N MET A 1 -10.30 -31.64 4.90
CA MET A 1 -9.80 -30.53 5.72
C MET A 1 -8.29 -30.56 5.62
N THR A 2 -7.76 -29.87 4.62
CA THR A 2 -6.33 -29.64 4.41
C THR A 2 -6.18 -28.14 4.27
N ASP A 3 -5.49 -27.58 5.24
CA ASP A 3 -5.00 -26.21 5.29
C ASP A 3 -4.07 -25.98 4.09
N SER A 4 -4.46 -25.06 3.20
CA SER A 4 -3.69 -24.65 2.02
C SER A 4 -3.84 -23.15 1.80
N THR A 5 -3.82 -22.39 2.89
CA THR A 5 -4.16 -20.95 2.92
C THR A 5 -3.02 -20.02 2.44
N ASP A 6 -1.94 -20.55 1.88
CA ASP A 6 -0.86 -19.76 1.25
C ASP A 6 -1.07 -19.58 -0.27
N ASP A 7 -1.89 -20.41 -0.92
CA ASP A 7 -2.13 -20.36 -2.38
C ASP A 7 -3.31 -19.45 -2.80
N GLU A 8 -4.02 -18.81 -1.85
CA GLU A 8 -5.25 -18.03 -2.14
C GLU A 8 -5.19 -16.53 -1.77
N LYS A 9 -4.06 -16.00 -1.30
CA LYS A 9 -3.93 -14.55 -1.09
C LYS A 9 -3.66 -13.83 -2.43
N ASP A 10 -4.42 -12.77 -2.71
CA ASP A 10 -4.21 -11.94 -3.91
C ASP A 10 -2.74 -11.46 -3.95
N PRO A 11 -2.04 -11.59 -5.09
CA PRO A 11 -0.73 -10.98 -5.31
C PRO A 11 -0.61 -9.51 -4.87
N TYR A 12 -1.70 -8.74 -4.91
CA TYR A 12 -1.77 -7.37 -4.37
C TYR A 12 -1.62 -7.37 -2.84
N ASP A 13 -2.42 -8.15 -2.13
CA ASP A 13 -2.40 -8.20 -0.67
C ASP A 13 -1.06 -8.71 -0.15
N LEU A 14 -0.51 -9.77 -0.77
CA LEU A 14 0.82 -10.28 -0.47
C LEU A 14 1.91 -9.21 -0.62
N ARG A 15 1.79 -8.34 -1.64
CA ARG A 15 2.73 -7.24 -1.85
C ARG A 15 2.58 -6.18 -0.76
N ILE A 16 1.36 -5.83 -0.37
CA ILE A 16 1.11 -4.86 0.70
C ILE A 16 1.60 -5.39 2.05
N GLU A 17 1.37 -6.67 2.38
CA GLU A 17 1.89 -7.31 3.59
C GLU A 17 3.43 -7.22 3.66
N LYS A 18 4.11 -7.52 2.54
CA LYS A 18 5.57 -7.42 2.42
C LYS A 18 6.13 -6.00 2.60
N THR A 19 5.28 -4.97 2.51
CA THR A 19 5.72 -3.57 2.68
C THR A 19 5.77 -3.12 4.14
N GLY A 20 5.10 -3.84 5.05
CA GLY A 20 4.92 -3.41 6.44
C GLY A 20 3.90 -2.27 6.64
N CYS A 21 3.23 -1.82 5.57
CA CYS A 21 2.27 -0.71 5.57
C CYS A 21 0.81 -1.15 5.37
N ALA A 22 0.49 -2.38 5.76
CA ALA A 22 -0.84 -2.96 5.54
C ALA A 22 -1.94 -2.17 6.27
N LYS A 23 -1.65 -1.63 7.47
CA LYS A 23 -2.60 -0.85 8.25
C LYS A 23 -2.96 0.47 7.57
N GLU A 24 -1.99 1.19 7.04
CA GLU A 24 -2.20 2.43 6.31
C GLU A 24 -2.93 2.18 4.98
N ASN A 25 -2.63 1.05 4.32
CA ASN A 25 -3.36 0.62 3.13
C ASN A 25 -4.83 0.31 3.43
N GLU A 26 -5.11 -0.44 4.50
CA GLU A 26 -6.48 -0.75 4.93
C GLU A 26 -7.28 0.53 5.24
N ALA A 27 -6.68 1.48 5.97
CA ALA A 27 -7.31 2.77 6.25
C ALA A 27 -7.66 3.55 4.97
N LEU A 28 -6.76 3.51 3.97
CA LEU A 28 -6.99 4.11 2.66
C LEU A 28 -8.14 3.42 1.91
N LEU A 29 -8.14 2.09 1.86
CA LEU A 29 -9.21 1.30 1.24
C LEU A 29 -10.57 1.55 1.90
N LEU A 30 -10.63 1.62 3.23
CA LEU A 30 -11.84 1.94 3.99
C LEU A 30 -12.36 3.35 3.65
N CYS A 31 -11.48 4.35 3.56
CA CYS A 31 -11.89 5.69 3.17
C CYS A 31 -12.54 5.71 1.76
N TYR A 32 -11.97 4.98 0.80
CA TYR A 32 -12.57 4.87 -0.52
C TYR A 32 -13.85 4.05 -0.52
N TYR A 33 -13.92 2.98 0.27
CA TYR A 33 -15.15 2.21 0.41
C TYR A 33 -16.30 3.11 0.94
N ASP A 34 -16.02 4.00 1.87
CA ASP A 34 -17.02 4.91 2.41
C ASP A 34 -17.39 6.02 1.41
N LYS A 35 -16.39 6.66 0.79
CA LYS A 35 -16.59 7.88 0.01
C LYS A 35 -16.75 7.64 -1.50
N HIS A 36 -16.25 6.52 -1.99
CA HIS A 36 -16.10 6.17 -3.41
C HIS A 36 -15.35 7.24 -4.23
N ASP A 37 -14.50 8.05 -3.57
CA ASP A 37 -13.71 9.09 -4.22
C ASP A 37 -12.35 9.24 -3.54
N TRP A 38 -11.29 8.82 -4.24
CA TRP A 38 -9.91 8.90 -3.77
C TRP A 38 -9.43 10.33 -3.48
N ARG A 39 -10.01 11.34 -4.13
CA ARG A 39 -9.65 12.75 -3.91
C ARG A 39 -10.08 13.24 -2.53
N LEU A 40 -11.02 12.56 -1.88
CA LEU A 40 -11.47 12.85 -0.52
C LEU A 40 -10.67 12.08 0.55
N CYS A 41 -9.74 11.21 0.13
CA CYS A 41 -8.91 10.36 1.00
C CYS A 41 -7.43 10.78 0.99
N GLN A 42 -7.18 12.08 0.79
CA GLN A 42 -5.81 12.61 0.66
C GLN A 42 -4.97 12.38 1.91
N GLU A 43 -5.57 12.38 3.10
CA GLU A 43 -4.86 12.21 4.35
C GLU A 43 -4.41 10.75 4.55
N GLU A 44 -5.27 9.80 4.23
CA GLU A 44 -4.97 8.37 4.22
C GLU A 44 -3.90 8.05 3.17
N MET A 45 -4.00 8.69 2.00
CA MET A 45 -3.02 8.53 0.92
C MET A 45 -1.63 9.05 1.31
N LYS A 46 -1.57 10.20 2.00
CA LYS A 46 -0.31 10.74 2.56
C LYS A 46 0.29 9.80 3.61
N ARG A 47 -0.54 9.24 4.50
CA ARG A 47 -0.10 8.29 5.55
C ARG A 47 0.47 7.03 4.93
N PHE A 48 -0.23 6.45 3.96
CA PHE A 48 0.25 5.28 3.23
C PHE A 48 1.57 5.57 2.54
N ARG A 49 1.67 6.66 1.76
CA ARG A 49 2.92 7.06 1.08
C ARG A 49 4.08 7.27 2.07
N ALA A 50 3.84 7.93 3.20
CA ALA A 50 4.86 8.16 4.21
C ALA A 50 5.39 6.84 4.79
N CYS A 51 4.50 5.90 5.14
CA CYS A 51 4.91 4.57 5.58
C CYS A 51 5.69 3.84 4.47
N TYR A 52 5.17 3.89 3.24
CA TYR A 52 5.70 3.15 2.11
C TYR A 52 7.12 3.60 1.74
N THR A 53 7.38 4.91 1.78
CA THR A 53 8.71 5.49 1.54
C THR A 53 9.68 5.23 2.71
N ALA A 54 9.19 5.15 3.95
CA ALA A 54 10.01 4.82 5.12
C ALA A 54 10.47 3.35 5.12
N ASN A 55 9.65 2.43 4.60
CA ASN A 55 9.95 1.01 4.51
C ASN A 55 10.69 0.65 3.20
N VAL A 56 11.92 1.14 3.08
CA VAL A 56 12.77 1.13 1.86
C VAL A 56 13.18 -0.24 1.31
N HIS A 57 12.84 -1.33 2.00
CA HIS A 57 13.26 -2.69 1.64
C HIS A 57 12.22 -3.44 0.79
N ASN A 58 11.14 -2.79 0.36
CA ASN A 58 10.16 -3.39 -0.55
C ASN A 58 10.34 -2.88 -1.99
N ALA A 59 10.01 -3.71 -2.98
CA ALA A 59 10.26 -3.42 -4.41
C ALA A 59 9.63 -2.11 -4.89
N GLY A 60 8.41 -1.78 -4.43
CA GLY A 60 7.72 -0.56 -4.87
C GLY A 60 8.30 0.73 -4.27
N SER A 61 8.94 0.67 -3.09
CA SER A 61 9.54 1.86 -2.46
C SER A 61 10.71 2.42 -3.26
N HIS A 62 11.45 1.55 -3.96
CA HIS A 62 12.50 1.95 -4.90
C HIS A 62 11.92 2.67 -6.12
N GLU A 63 10.84 2.15 -6.70
CA GLU A 63 10.17 2.75 -7.86
C GLU A 63 9.62 4.15 -7.53
N LEU A 64 8.96 4.30 -6.37
CA LEU A 64 8.46 5.62 -5.89
C LEU A 64 9.59 6.63 -5.66
N LYS A 65 10.70 6.20 -5.05
CA LYS A 65 11.86 7.07 -4.88
C LYS A 65 12.49 7.46 -6.21
N GLN A 66 12.51 6.55 -7.17
CA GLN A 66 13.04 6.82 -8.51
C GLN A 66 12.16 7.83 -9.25
N SER A 67 10.83 7.69 -9.19
CA SER A 67 9.92 8.68 -9.80
C SER A 67 10.08 10.07 -9.17
N GLU A 68 10.21 10.15 -7.84
CA GLU A 68 10.46 11.42 -7.13
C GLU A 68 11.80 12.09 -7.51
N GLN A 69 12.77 11.31 -7.99
CA GLN A 69 14.06 11.81 -8.49
C GLN A 69 13.99 12.26 -9.94
N LEU A 70 13.09 11.71 -10.76
CA LEU A 70 12.86 12.15 -12.14
C LEU A 70 12.06 13.45 -12.23
N ASP A 71 11.23 13.75 -11.23
CA ASP A 71 10.40 14.96 -11.16
C ASP A 71 11.14 16.20 -10.59
N LYS A 72 12.47 16.11 -10.37
CA LYS A 72 13.34 17.22 -9.93
C LYS A 72 14.23 17.72 -11.05
#